data_AF-A0A068VNF7-F1
#
_entry.id   AF-A0A068VNF7-F1
#
_cell.length_a   1.000
_cell.length_b   1.000
_cell.length_c   1.000
_cell.angle_alpha   90.00
_cell.angle_beta   90.00
_cell.angle_gamma   90.00
#
_symmetry.space_group_name_H-M   'P 1'
#
loop_
_entity.id
_entity.type
_entity.pdbx_description
1 polymer ?
#
loop_
_entity_poly.entity_id
_entity_poly.type
_entity_poly.pdbx_seq_one_letter_code
_entity_poly.pdbx_strand_id
1 'polypeptide(L)'
;MNECADNLFLINWSKAYSFSFYVLYLRFLLFYPAIGGMATAAASTVSFVPELGAIPCVAAAPKLLCISNVSESTRGWMTLVHVVEADREKVASHGSISKSFRLFRFGDSQGVKVSAIIYDDNVPCVDGLLLPFRKYYISNAEIRRLPELLPDCLYPFYWVINSNTSIREATDVGLPVLPFYFGLRSYDSLHFVADTNNLINIMGVVVNSLPARDVYVEGILRRERDIIIVDQG
;
A
#
# COMPACT_ATOMS: atom_id res chain seq x y z
N MET A 1 -4.23 42.02 -20.73
CA MET A 1 -2.96 42.31 -20.05
C MET A 1 -3.28 42.49 -18.59
N ASN A 2 -2.71 41.61 -17.76
CA ASN A 2 -2.50 41.69 -16.30
C ASN A 2 -3.78 41.59 -15.43
N GLU A 3 -3.89 40.75 -14.40
CA GLU A 3 -2.90 40.10 -13.51
C GLU A 3 -3.46 38.73 -13.07
N CYS A 4 -2.69 37.66 -13.25
CA CYS A 4 -2.89 36.41 -12.52
C CYS A 4 -2.28 36.61 -11.13
N ALA A 5 -3.09 36.61 -10.07
CA ALA A 5 -2.59 36.56 -8.72
C ALA A 5 -2.08 35.14 -8.43
N ASP A 6 -0.76 34.99 -8.41
CA ASP A 6 -0.08 33.80 -7.92
C ASP A 6 -0.36 33.64 -6.43
N ASN A 7 -1.32 32.78 -6.08
CA ASN A 7 -1.56 32.37 -4.70
C ASN A 7 -0.50 31.33 -4.28
N LEU A 8 0.69 31.83 -3.94
CA LEU A 8 1.76 31.04 -3.35
C LEU A 8 1.49 30.88 -1.84
N PHE A 9 0.81 29.82 -1.43
CA PHE A 9 0.63 29.52 -0.01
C PHE A 9 1.89 28.85 0.56
N LEU A 10 2.72 29.63 1.26
CA LEU A 10 3.77 29.12 2.14
C LEU A 10 3.13 28.69 3.47
N ILE A 11 2.81 27.41 3.62
CA ILE A 11 2.35 26.88 4.91
C ILE A 11 3.58 26.51 5.75
N ASN A 12 3.79 27.24 6.84
CA ASN A 12 4.85 26.99 7.82
C ASN A 12 4.38 25.96 8.86
N TRP A 13 4.77 24.69 8.68
CA TRP A 13 4.36 23.57 9.53
C TRP A 13 5.28 23.41 10.76
N SER A 14 5.27 24.38 11.69
CA SER A 14 6.10 24.30 12.91
C SER A 14 5.41 23.68 14.13
N LYS A 15 4.12 23.31 14.04
CA LYS A 15 3.36 22.76 15.17
C LYS A 15 2.35 21.69 14.74
N ALA A 16 2.85 20.52 14.36
CA ALA A 16 2.00 19.35 14.23
C ALA A 16 2.80 18.11 14.61
N TYR A 17 2.39 17.49 15.71
CA TYR A 17 3.02 16.34 16.31
C TYR A 17 3.00 15.14 15.34
N SER A 18 4.19 14.57 15.12
CA SER A 18 4.43 13.25 14.50
C SER A 18 3.77 13.00 13.13
N PHE A 19 4.37 13.56 12.07
CA PHE A 19 4.12 13.08 10.70
C PHE A 19 4.95 11.84 10.41
N SER A 20 4.27 10.70 10.19
CA SER A 20 4.88 9.51 9.61
C SER A 20 5.15 9.78 8.13
N PHE A 21 6.42 9.94 7.77
CA PHE A 21 6.86 10.16 6.38
C PHE A 21 6.49 8.97 5.49
N TYR A 22 5.53 9.17 4.59
CA TYR A 22 5.39 8.36 3.38
C TYR A 22 6.27 8.98 2.30
N VAL A 23 7.46 8.40 2.11
CA VAL A 23 8.36 8.73 1.00
C VAL A 23 7.65 8.34 -0.31
N LEU A 24 7.29 9.33 -1.12
CA LEU A 24 6.83 9.11 -2.49
C LEU A 24 7.94 8.39 -3.28
N TYR A 25 7.73 7.09 -3.56
CA TYR A 25 8.48 6.38 -4.58
C TYR A 25 7.94 6.78 -5.96
N LEU A 26 8.36 7.93 -6.48
CA LEU A 26 8.31 8.23 -7.91
C LEU A 26 9.61 7.71 -8.53
N ARG A 27 9.66 6.41 -8.82
CA ARG A 27 10.72 5.86 -9.67
C ARG A 27 10.38 6.20 -11.12
N PHE A 28 11.07 7.20 -11.65
CA PHE A 28 11.14 7.53 -13.07
C PHE A 28 11.41 6.25 -13.89
N LEU A 29 10.43 5.82 -14.68
CA LEU A 29 10.66 4.90 -15.80
C LEU A 29 11.13 5.74 -16.98
N LEU A 30 12.45 5.94 -17.07
CA LEU A 30 13.07 6.33 -18.33
C LEU A 30 13.14 5.08 -19.23
N PHE A 31 12.29 5.06 -20.24
CA PHE A 31 12.38 4.18 -21.40
C PHE A 31 13.60 4.56 -22.25
N TYR A 32 14.44 3.59 -22.63
CA TYR A 32 15.12 3.54 -23.93
C TYR A 32 15.31 2.05 -24.35
N PRO A 33 15.39 1.74 -25.66
CA PRO A 33 14.83 0.54 -26.26
C PRO A 33 15.82 -0.63 -26.40
N ALA A 34 15.20 -1.77 -26.72
CA ALA A 34 15.80 -3.05 -27.06
C ALA A 34 16.90 -2.98 -28.13
N ILE A 35 17.96 -3.77 -27.92
CA ILE A 35 18.79 -4.32 -28.99
C ILE A 35 18.93 -5.82 -28.72
N GLY A 36 18.60 -6.60 -29.73
CA GLY A 36 18.40 -8.05 -29.66
C GLY A 36 19.67 -8.89 -29.56
N GLY A 37 19.43 -10.18 -29.41
CA GLY A 37 20.45 -11.23 -29.49
C GLY A 37 19.77 -12.60 -29.47
N MET A 38 19.64 -13.20 -30.65
CA MET A 38 19.22 -14.59 -30.86
C MET A 38 20.10 -15.57 -30.08
N ALA A 39 19.50 -16.60 -29.50
CA ALA A 39 20.16 -17.89 -29.31
C ALA A 39 19.13 -19.03 -29.38
N THR A 40 19.21 -19.78 -30.47
CA THR A 40 18.63 -21.11 -30.72
C THR A 40 19.32 -22.17 -29.86
N ALA A 41 18.58 -23.13 -29.28
CA ALA A 41 19.04 -24.52 -29.15
C ALA A 41 17.93 -25.50 -28.72
N ALA A 42 17.76 -26.51 -29.58
CA ALA A 42 17.49 -27.92 -29.31
C ALA A 42 16.28 -28.34 -28.45
N ALA A 43 15.25 -28.83 -29.17
CA ALA A 43 14.26 -29.75 -28.64
C ALA A 43 14.90 -31.12 -28.36
N SER A 44 14.73 -31.62 -27.14
CA SER A 44 14.92 -33.02 -26.79
C SER A 44 13.60 -33.55 -26.25
N THR A 45 12.90 -34.31 -27.08
CA THR A 45 11.70 -35.05 -26.71
C THR A 45 12.12 -36.26 -25.88
N VAL A 46 11.85 -36.21 -24.58
CA VAL A 46 11.91 -37.40 -23.72
C VAL A 46 10.48 -37.74 -23.32
N SER A 47 9.95 -38.80 -23.92
CA SER A 47 8.68 -39.41 -23.53
C SER A 47 8.85 -40.10 -22.18
N PHE A 48 8.39 -39.45 -21.12
CA PHE A 48 8.24 -40.06 -19.81
C PHE A 48 6.77 -40.42 -19.61
N VAL A 49 6.48 -41.72 -19.52
CA VAL A 49 5.21 -42.26 -19.08
C VAL A 49 5.37 -42.61 -17.59
N PRO A 50 4.69 -41.93 -16.66
CA PRO A 50 4.48 -42.47 -15.33
C PRO A 50 3.07 -43.08 -15.27
N GLU A 51 3.07 -44.41 -15.25
CA GLU A 51 2.39 -45.28 -14.27
C GLU A 51 1.29 -44.63 -13.39
N LEU A 52 0.12 -45.29 -13.32
CA LEU A 52 -1.02 -44.95 -12.47
C LEU A 52 -0.61 -44.84 -10.99
N GLY A 53 -0.21 -43.65 -10.56
CA GLY A 53 -0.08 -43.25 -9.17
C GLY A 53 -1.07 -42.14 -8.90
N ALA A 54 -1.92 -42.34 -7.89
CA ALA A 54 -2.86 -41.40 -7.27
C ALA A 54 -3.02 -40.03 -7.95
N ILE A 55 -4.21 -39.75 -8.49
CA ILE A 55 -4.62 -38.40 -8.90
C ILE A 55 -4.29 -37.46 -7.74
N PRO A 56 -3.32 -36.54 -7.86
CA PRO A 56 -3.21 -35.48 -6.87
C PRO A 56 -4.54 -34.76 -6.92
N CYS A 57 -5.22 -34.67 -5.79
CA CYS A 57 -6.39 -33.83 -5.64
C CYS A 57 -6.03 -32.46 -6.23
N VAL A 58 -6.51 -32.18 -7.45
CA VAL A 58 -6.28 -30.90 -8.09
C VAL A 58 -7.01 -29.92 -7.19
N ALA A 59 -6.24 -29.24 -6.33
CA ALA A 59 -6.78 -28.22 -5.45
C ALA A 59 -7.55 -27.26 -6.37
N ALA A 60 -8.86 -27.18 -6.16
CA ALA A 60 -9.72 -26.34 -6.98
C ALA A 60 -9.12 -24.93 -7.02
N ALA A 61 -9.00 -24.37 -8.21
CA ALA A 61 -8.43 -23.03 -8.38
C ALA A 61 -9.17 -22.05 -7.46
N PRO A 62 -8.45 -21.17 -6.75
CA PRO A 62 -9.07 -20.28 -5.79
C PRO A 62 -10.06 -19.35 -6.49
N LYS A 63 -11.21 -19.13 -5.86
CA LYS A 63 -12.24 -18.23 -6.35
C LYS A 63 -11.81 -16.78 -6.14
N LEU A 64 -11.77 -15.99 -7.21
CA LEU A 64 -11.53 -14.55 -7.11
C LEU A 64 -12.76 -13.85 -6.51
N LEU A 65 -12.58 -13.18 -5.37
CA LEU A 65 -13.62 -12.48 -4.62
C LEU A 65 -13.23 -11.02 -4.38
N CYS A 66 -14.23 -10.16 -4.19
CA CYS A 66 -14.05 -8.82 -3.62
C CYS A 66 -13.90 -8.91 -2.10
N ILE A 67 -13.33 -7.89 -1.47
CA ILE A 67 -13.10 -7.85 -0.01
C ILE A 67 -14.41 -8.08 0.75
N SER A 68 -15.50 -7.44 0.34
CA SER A 68 -16.83 -7.56 0.97
C SER A 68 -17.36 -8.99 1.06
N ASN A 69 -16.93 -9.89 0.17
CA ASN A 69 -17.38 -11.27 0.09
C ASN A 69 -16.45 -12.26 0.81
N VAL A 70 -15.39 -11.77 1.46
CA VAL A 70 -14.43 -12.59 2.21
C VAL A 70 -14.78 -12.54 3.70
N SER A 71 -14.94 -13.70 4.32
CA SER A 71 -15.29 -13.84 5.74
C SER A 71 -14.54 -15.02 6.38
N GLU A 72 -14.61 -15.14 7.71
CA GLU A 72 -13.96 -16.22 8.47
C GLU A 72 -14.30 -17.64 8.00
N SER A 73 -15.50 -17.85 7.45
CA SER A 73 -15.95 -19.15 6.92
C SER A 73 -15.59 -19.36 5.45
N THR A 74 -15.12 -18.33 4.75
CA THR A 74 -14.78 -18.41 3.33
C THR A 74 -13.49 -19.22 3.16
N ARG A 75 -13.49 -20.15 2.19
CA ARG A 75 -12.36 -21.03 1.88
C ARG A 75 -12.01 -20.94 0.40
N GLY A 76 -10.75 -21.24 0.07
CA GLY A 76 -10.28 -21.25 -1.31
C GLY A 76 -10.50 -19.93 -2.04
N TRP A 77 -10.36 -18.80 -1.35
CA TRP A 77 -10.55 -17.48 -1.92
C TRP A 77 -9.22 -16.85 -2.33
N MET A 78 -9.31 -15.93 -3.28
CA MET A 78 -8.24 -15.02 -3.66
C MET A 78 -8.87 -13.64 -3.88
N THR A 79 -8.19 -12.58 -3.50
CA THR A 79 -8.66 -11.21 -3.69
C THR A 79 -7.58 -10.39 -4.37
N LEU A 80 -7.96 -9.67 -5.42
CA LEU A 80 -7.11 -8.63 -6.01
C LEU A 80 -7.26 -7.35 -5.19
N VAL A 81 -6.17 -6.90 -4.59
CA VAL A 81 -6.13 -5.69 -3.76
C VAL A 81 -5.09 -4.70 -4.26
N HIS A 82 -5.29 -3.43 -3.94
CA HIS A 82 -4.28 -2.39 -4.01
C HIS A 82 -3.77 -2.07 -2.61
N VAL A 83 -2.46 -1.89 -2.46
CA VAL A 83 -1.88 -1.38 -1.21
C VAL A 83 -2.12 0.13 -1.14
N VAL A 84 -3.01 0.55 -0.25
CA VAL A 84 -3.36 1.96 -0.01
C VAL A 84 -2.32 2.61 0.89
N GLU A 85 -2.01 1.95 2.00
CA GLU A 85 -1.09 2.40 3.04
C GLU A 85 -0.24 1.22 3.48
N ALA A 86 1.01 1.49 3.81
CA ALA A 86 1.94 0.55 4.42
C ALA A 86 2.71 1.28 5.50
N ASP A 87 2.34 1.06 6.76
CA ASP A 87 3.02 1.67 7.90
C ASP A 87 4.46 1.18 7.99
N ARG A 88 5.29 1.91 8.73
CA ARG A 88 6.59 1.39 9.19
C ARG A 88 6.35 0.30 10.22
N GLU A 89 7.34 -0.57 10.40
CA GLU A 89 7.35 -1.50 11.51
C GLU A 89 7.23 -0.73 12.84
N LYS A 90 6.31 -1.18 13.69
CA LYS A 90 6.06 -0.66 15.03
C LYS A 90 6.42 -1.74 16.03
N VAL A 91 6.86 -1.33 17.22
CA VAL A 91 7.11 -2.24 18.33
C VAL A 91 6.17 -1.88 19.47
N ALA A 92 5.35 -2.83 19.87
CA ALA A 92 4.54 -2.74 21.09
C ALA A 92 5.23 -3.54 22.19
N SER A 93 5.44 -2.91 23.33
CA SER A 93 6.01 -3.56 24.52
C SER A 93 4.99 -3.60 25.64
N HIS A 94 4.80 -4.78 26.22
CA HIS A 94 3.98 -4.96 27.40
C HIS A 94 4.73 -5.84 28.41
N GLY A 95 5.16 -5.22 29.52
CA GLY A 95 6.06 -5.87 30.46
C GLY A 95 7.40 -6.21 29.80
N SER A 96 7.84 -7.46 29.94
CA SER A 96 9.09 -7.97 29.34
C SER A 96 8.95 -8.46 27.89
N ILE A 97 7.74 -8.44 27.32
CA ILE A 97 7.47 -8.96 25.98
C ILE A 97 7.35 -7.77 25.03
N SER A 98 8.21 -7.73 24.01
CA SER A 98 8.07 -6.84 22.87
C SER A 98 7.59 -7.61 21.65
N LYS A 99 6.59 -7.10 20.94
CA LYS A 99 6.14 -7.62 19.65
C LYS A 99 6.27 -6.56 18.59
N SER A 100 6.86 -6.92 17.47
CA SER A 100 6.88 -6.04 16.31
C SER A 100 5.70 -6.35 15.40
N PHE A 101 5.19 -5.32 14.74
CA PHE A 101 4.11 -5.48 13.80
C PHE A 101 4.14 -4.40 12.73
N ARG A 102 3.55 -4.71 11.59
CA ARG A 102 3.35 -3.75 10.50
C ARG A 102 1.90 -3.78 10.06
N LEU A 103 1.35 -2.59 9.82
CA LEU A 103 -0.02 -2.42 9.37
C LEU A 103 -0.04 -2.06 7.89
N PHE A 104 -0.97 -2.66 7.17
CA PHE A 104 -1.27 -2.34 5.79
C PHE A 104 -2.75 -1.99 5.67
N ARG A 105 -3.05 -1.12 4.72
CA ARG A 105 -4.42 -0.87 4.29
C ARG A 105 -4.54 -1.35 2.85
N PHE A 106 -5.45 -2.28 2.62
CA PHE A 106 -5.78 -2.74 1.28
C PHE A 106 -7.12 -2.17 0.84
N GLY A 107 -7.27 -1.96 -0.47
CA GLY A 107 -8.53 -1.58 -1.09
C GLY A 107 -8.78 -2.40 -2.35
N ASP A 108 -10.03 -2.67 -2.67
CA ASP A 108 -10.42 -3.34 -3.93
C ASP A 108 -11.08 -2.38 -4.93
N SER A 109 -11.50 -2.92 -6.07
CA SER A 109 -12.18 -2.17 -7.13
C SER A 109 -13.56 -1.65 -6.74
N GLN A 110 -14.17 -2.17 -5.67
CA GLN A 110 -15.45 -1.68 -5.14
C GLN A 110 -15.27 -0.54 -4.14
N GLY A 111 -14.04 -0.16 -3.84
CA GLY A 111 -13.72 0.87 -2.85
C GLY A 111 -13.80 0.38 -1.40
N VAL A 112 -13.97 -0.93 -1.18
CA VAL A 112 -13.98 -1.51 0.16
C VAL A 112 -12.54 -1.59 0.65
N LYS A 113 -12.31 -1.19 1.91
CA LYS A 113 -10.99 -1.24 2.54
C LYS A 113 -10.94 -2.33 3.61
N VAL A 114 -9.78 -2.94 3.75
CA VAL A 114 -9.46 -3.85 4.85
C VAL A 114 -8.11 -3.50 5.46
N SER A 115 -8.05 -3.53 6.79
CA SER A 115 -6.78 -3.46 7.52
C SER A 115 -6.14 -4.84 7.56
N ALA A 116 -4.85 -4.91 7.27
CA ALA A 116 -4.06 -6.13 7.42
C ALA A 116 -2.91 -5.89 8.38
N ILE A 117 -2.60 -6.90 9.20
CA ILE A 117 -1.51 -6.87 10.16
C ILE A 117 -0.59 -8.06 9.94
N ILE A 118 0.70 -7.83 10.14
CA ILE A 118 1.73 -8.86 10.21
C ILE A 118 2.52 -8.68 11.51
N TYR A 119 2.88 -9.78 12.15
CA TYR A 119 3.56 -9.79 13.45
C TYR A 119 4.92 -10.45 13.37
N ASP A 120 5.83 -9.98 14.23
CA ASP A 120 7.06 -10.61 14.66
C ASP A 120 7.86 -11.22 13.47
N ASP A 121 8.08 -12.53 13.51
CA ASP A 121 8.92 -13.28 12.57
C ASP A 121 8.44 -13.26 11.11
N ASN A 122 7.19 -12.88 10.87
CA ASN A 122 6.67 -12.80 9.51
C ASN A 122 6.93 -11.43 8.86
N VAL A 123 7.28 -10.39 9.64
CA VAL A 123 7.56 -9.04 9.13
C VAL A 123 8.62 -9.05 8.01
N PRO A 124 9.76 -9.77 8.14
CA PRO A 124 10.75 -9.85 7.08
C PRO A 124 10.22 -10.50 5.78
N CYS A 125 9.23 -11.39 5.86
CA CYS A 125 8.71 -12.12 4.70
C CYS A 125 7.96 -11.24 3.71
N VAL A 126 7.52 -10.04 4.13
CA VAL A 126 6.80 -9.09 3.27
C VAL A 126 7.56 -7.79 3.06
N ASP A 127 8.77 -7.66 3.63
CA ASP A 127 9.53 -6.44 3.51
C ASP A 127 10.00 -6.24 2.06
N GLY A 128 9.73 -5.06 1.52
CA GLY A 128 9.90 -4.77 0.09
C GLY A 128 8.91 -5.47 -0.85
N LEU A 129 8.08 -6.42 -0.38
CA LEU A 129 7.12 -7.15 -1.21
C LEU A 129 5.81 -6.39 -1.39
N LEU A 130 5.23 -5.86 -0.32
CA LEU A 130 3.99 -5.06 -0.34
C LEU A 130 4.31 -3.56 -0.42
N LEU A 131 4.38 -3.05 -1.64
CA LEU A 131 4.67 -1.63 -1.90
C LEU A 131 3.37 -0.83 -2.05
N PRO A 132 3.28 0.38 -1.47
CA PRO A 132 2.16 1.29 -1.71
C PRO A 132 1.87 1.48 -3.20
N PHE A 133 0.59 1.65 -3.53
CA PHE A 133 0.06 1.87 -4.88
C PHE A 133 0.26 0.73 -5.89
N ARG A 134 0.71 -0.44 -5.41
CA ARG A 134 0.80 -1.66 -6.22
C ARG A 134 -0.35 -2.62 -5.96
N LYS A 135 -0.58 -3.50 -6.93
CA LYS A 135 -1.69 -4.45 -6.95
C LYS A 135 -1.18 -5.86 -6.65
N TYR A 136 -1.90 -6.59 -5.80
CA TYR A 136 -1.52 -7.94 -5.40
C TYR A 136 -2.74 -8.84 -5.35
N TYR A 137 -2.56 -10.09 -5.78
CA TYR A 137 -3.45 -11.18 -5.42
C TYR A 137 -3.05 -11.68 -4.03
N ILE A 138 -3.99 -11.65 -3.09
CA ILE A 138 -3.82 -12.19 -1.74
C ILE A 138 -4.78 -13.36 -1.55
N SER A 139 -4.30 -14.47 -0.98
CA SER A 139 -5.12 -15.61 -0.59
C SER A 139 -4.63 -16.22 0.72
N ASN A 140 -5.50 -16.99 1.37
CA ASN A 140 -5.19 -17.74 2.60
C ASN A 140 -4.70 -16.88 3.78
N ALA A 141 -4.98 -15.57 3.76
CA ALA A 141 -4.81 -14.74 4.95
C ALA A 141 -5.79 -15.21 6.04
N GLU A 142 -5.34 -15.16 7.29
CA GLU A 142 -6.24 -15.43 8.41
C GLU A 142 -7.19 -14.23 8.58
N ILE A 143 -8.48 -14.48 8.67
CA ILE A 143 -9.51 -13.43 8.79
C ILE A 143 -9.97 -13.41 10.23
N ARG A 144 -9.99 -12.22 10.84
CA ARG A 144 -10.45 -12.02 12.21
C ARG A 144 -11.43 -10.87 12.28
N ARG A 145 -12.45 -11.02 13.11
CA ARG A 145 -13.40 -9.94 13.39
C ARG A 145 -12.75 -8.77 14.13
N LEU A 146 -13.12 -7.55 13.76
CA LEU A 146 -12.73 -6.36 14.51
C LEU A 146 -13.37 -6.38 15.91
N PRO A 147 -12.62 -6.04 16.98
CA PRO A 147 -13.16 -5.97 18.34
C PRO A 147 -14.28 -4.94 18.48
N GLU A 148 -14.21 -3.85 17.73
CA GLU A 148 -15.20 -2.76 17.71
C GLU A 148 -15.40 -2.30 16.27
N LEU A 149 -16.67 -2.11 15.87
CA LEU A 149 -17.02 -1.60 14.55
C LEU A 149 -16.99 -0.08 14.58
N LEU A 150 -16.04 0.52 13.87
CA LEU A 150 -16.04 1.97 13.67
C LEU A 150 -17.28 2.38 12.84
N PRO A 151 -17.85 3.58 13.07
CA PRO A 151 -19.09 4.04 12.43
C PRO A 151 -19.12 3.97 10.89
N ASP A 152 -17.94 3.96 10.24
CA ASP A 152 -17.80 3.92 8.77
C ASP A 152 -17.17 2.61 8.27
N CYS A 153 -17.14 1.57 9.12
CA CYS A 153 -16.52 0.30 8.79
C CYS A 153 -17.48 -0.59 7.98
N LEU A 154 -17.41 -0.49 6.64
CA LEU A 154 -18.19 -1.32 5.71
C LEU A 154 -17.78 -2.81 5.71
N TYR A 155 -16.65 -3.15 6.33
CA TYR A 155 -16.09 -4.49 6.35
C TYR A 155 -15.62 -4.86 7.77
N PRO A 156 -16.34 -5.73 8.50
CA PRO A 156 -16.18 -5.93 9.94
C PRO A 156 -15.00 -6.84 10.32
N PHE A 157 -14.05 -7.05 9.42
CA PHE A 157 -12.91 -7.95 9.60
C PHE A 157 -11.60 -7.25 9.30
N TYR A 158 -10.52 -7.79 9.86
CA TYR A 158 -9.15 -7.49 9.51
C TYR A 158 -8.43 -8.78 9.13
N TRP A 159 -7.36 -8.64 8.34
CA TRP A 159 -6.58 -9.78 7.87
C TRP A 159 -5.27 -9.89 8.64
N VAL A 160 -4.88 -11.11 9.00
CA VAL A 160 -3.58 -11.43 9.57
C VAL A 160 -2.77 -12.14 8.50
N ILE A 161 -1.69 -11.49 8.09
CA ILE A 161 -0.73 -12.04 7.13
C ILE A 161 0.27 -12.89 7.92
N ASN A 162 0.46 -14.12 7.49
CA ASN A 162 1.36 -15.10 8.09
C ASN A 162 1.98 -15.98 6.99
N SER A 163 2.78 -16.98 7.40
CA SER A 163 3.44 -17.91 6.49
C SER A 163 2.51 -18.71 5.55
N ASN A 164 1.23 -18.84 5.89
CA ASN A 164 0.24 -19.53 5.03
C ASN A 164 -0.38 -18.60 3.99
N THR A 165 -0.19 -17.28 4.13
CA THR A 165 -0.74 -16.28 3.22
C THR A 165 0.06 -16.28 1.92
N SER A 166 -0.62 -16.43 0.78
CA SER A 166 0.02 -16.28 -0.53
C SER A 166 -0.19 -14.86 -1.04
N ILE A 167 0.90 -14.23 -1.47
CA ILE A 167 0.89 -12.87 -2.02
C ILE A 167 1.63 -12.89 -3.35
N ARG A 168 0.99 -12.41 -4.42
CA ARG A 168 1.56 -12.32 -5.76
C ARG A 168 1.27 -10.96 -6.36
N GLU A 169 2.31 -10.24 -6.81
CA GLU A 169 2.12 -8.97 -7.52
C GLU A 169 1.34 -9.20 -8.83
N ALA A 170 0.32 -8.38 -9.06
CA ALA A 170 -0.52 -8.43 -10.25
C ALA A 170 0.04 -7.47 -11.30
N THR A 171 1.05 -7.93 -12.04
CA THR A 171 1.72 -7.17 -13.11
C THR A 171 0.95 -7.14 -14.42
N ASP A 172 -0.04 -8.02 -14.55
CA ASP A 172 -0.93 -8.19 -15.70
C ASP A 172 -2.12 -7.22 -15.70
N VAL A 173 -2.40 -6.58 -14.56
CA VAL A 173 -3.49 -5.63 -14.42
C VAL A 173 -2.98 -4.25 -14.86
N GLY A 174 -3.69 -3.64 -15.82
CA GLY A 174 -3.29 -2.37 -16.46
C GLY A 174 -2.94 -1.23 -15.51
N LEU A 175 -2.40 -0.14 -16.10
CA LEU A 175 -1.76 0.99 -15.40
C LEU A 175 -2.47 1.37 -14.09
N PRO A 176 -1.71 1.71 -13.03
CA PRO A 176 -2.28 2.08 -11.75
C PRO A 176 -3.16 3.32 -11.91
N VAL A 177 -4.47 3.09 -11.99
CA VAL A 177 -5.47 4.14 -11.84
C VAL A 177 -5.46 4.52 -10.38
N LEU A 178 -5.35 5.83 -10.11
CA LEU A 178 -5.49 6.37 -8.76
C LEU A 178 -6.79 5.85 -8.17
N PRO A 179 -6.71 5.06 -7.09
CA PRO A 179 -7.88 4.37 -6.58
C PRO A 179 -8.95 5.36 -6.11
N PHE A 180 -10.22 5.02 -6.37
CA PHE A 180 -11.40 5.84 -6.03
C PHE A 180 -11.57 6.15 -4.53
N TYR A 181 -10.73 5.60 -3.67
CA TYR A 181 -10.82 5.73 -2.23
C TYR A 181 -10.00 6.86 -1.61
N PHE A 182 -9.33 7.67 -2.43
CA PHE A 182 -8.75 8.94 -1.99
C PHE A 182 -9.82 10.02 -2.10
N GLY A 183 -10.42 10.40 -0.96
CA GLY A 183 -11.27 11.58 -0.87
C GLY A 183 -10.39 12.83 -0.96
N LEU A 184 -10.12 13.28 -2.18
CA LEU A 184 -9.26 14.44 -2.44
C LEU A 184 -9.97 15.74 -2.04
N ARG A 185 -9.28 16.57 -1.27
CA ARG A 185 -9.69 17.94 -0.95
C ARG A 185 -9.16 18.89 -2.01
N SER A 186 -10.01 19.84 -2.42
CA SER A 186 -9.58 20.98 -3.24
C SER A 186 -8.65 21.90 -2.46
N TYR A 187 -7.67 22.47 -3.17
CA TYR A 187 -6.72 23.46 -2.63
C TYR A 187 -7.42 24.69 -2.07
N ASP A 188 -8.55 25.09 -2.65
CA ASP A 188 -9.36 26.23 -2.17
C ASP A 188 -9.85 26.05 -0.74
N SER A 189 -9.99 24.80 -0.29
CA SER A 189 -10.53 24.45 1.02
C SER A 189 -9.47 24.20 2.10
N LEU A 190 -8.18 24.31 1.78
CA LEU A 190 -7.10 23.98 2.71
C LEU A 190 -7.06 24.92 3.92
N HIS A 191 -7.43 26.19 3.73
CA HIS A 191 -7.44 27.17 4.81
C HIS A 191 -8.43 26.80 5.94
N PHE A 192 -9.50 26.06 5.64
CA PHE A 192 -10.45 25.60 6.66
C PHE A 192 -9.90 24.52 7.59
N VAL A 193 -8.84 23.82 7.17
CA VAL A 193 -8.27 22.68 7.89
C VAL A 193 -6.86 22.94 8.39
N ALA A 194 -6.23 24.05 7.99
CA ALA A 194 -4.85 24.40 8.31
C ALA A 194 -4.56 24.41 9.82
N ASP A 195 -5.51 24.88 10.63
CA ASP A 195 -5.38 24.96 12.09
C ASP A 195 -6.00 23.76 12.83
N THR A 196 -6.34 22.70 12.11
CA THR A 196 -6.98 21.50 12.67
C THR A 196 -6.04 20.29 12.62
N ASN A 197 -6.26 19.32 13.51
CA ASN A 197 -5.56 18.03 13.45
C ASN A 197 -6.18 17.06 12.43
N ASN A 198 -7.01 17.55 11.51
CA ASN A 198 -7.67 16.72 10.52
C ASN A 198 -6.69 16.34 9.41
N LEU A 199 -6.55 15.04 9.16
CA LEU A 199 -5.80 14.54 8.02
C LEU A 199 -6.61 14.74 6.74
N ILE A 200 -5.95 15.21 5.70
CA ILE A 200 -6.54 15.44 4.38
C ILE A 200 -5.71 14.74 3.30
N ASN A 201 -6.38 14.34 2.22
CA ASN A 201 -5.73 13.88 1.01
C ASN A 201 -5.76 15.00 -0.02
N ILE A 202 -4.61 15.31 -0.60
CA ILE A 202 -4.47 16.30 -1.69
C ILE A 202 -3.71 15.65 -2.84
N MET A 203 -3.94 16.14 -4.05
CA MET A 203 -3.21 15.75 -5.24
C MET A 203 -2.66 17.01 -5.89
N GLY A 204 -1.38 16.99 -6.25
CA GLY A 204 -0.75 18.15 -6.86
C GLY A 204 0.58 17.82 -7.50
N VAL A 205 1.13 18.81 -8.20
CA VAL A 205 2.44 18.73 -8.84
C VAL A 205 3.48 19.28 -7.86
N VAL A 206 4.52 18.48 -7.59
CA VAL A 206 5.68 18.97 -6.84
C VAL A 206 6.51 19.86 -7.75
N VAL A 207 6.51 21.17 -7.47
CA VAL A 207 7.26 22.16 -8.26
C VAL A 207 8.67 22.34 -7.72
N ASN A 208 8.84 22.22 -6.42
CA ASN A 208 10.14 22.36 -5.79
C ASN A 208 10.26 21.53 -4.50
N SER A 209 11.48 21.07 -4.23
CA SER A 209 11.87 20.38 -3.01
C SER A 209 13.06 21.13 -2.42
N LEU A 210 12.85 21.86 -1.33
CA LEU A 210 13.93 22.63 -0.70
C LEU A 210 15.01 21.71 -0.09
N PRO A 211 16.22 22.23 0.17
CA PRO A 211 17.26 21.46 0.84
C PRO A 211 16.77 20.90 2.18
N ALA A 212 17.16 19.66 2.47
CA ALA A 212 16.84 19.06 3.77
C ALA A 212 17.65 19.76 4.88
N ARG A 213 17.01 20.01 6.01
CA ARG A 213 17.62 20.61 7.20
C ARG A 213 17.47 19.68 8.40
N ASP A 214 18.44 19.70 9.29
CA ASP A 214 18.38 18.98 10.54
C ASP A 214 17.74 19.89 11.60
N VAL A 215 16.70 19.39 12.27
CA VAL A 215 15.89 20.11 13.25
C VAL A 215 15.83 19.30 14.53
N TYR A 216 16.10 19.94 15.66
CA TYR A 216 15.96 19.32 16.98
C TYR A 216 14.54 19.54 17.48
N VAL A 217 13.76 18.47 17.59
CA VAL A 217 12.41 18.48 18.14
C VAL A 217 12.40 17.57 19.36
N GLU A 218 12.11 18.13 20.53
CA GLU A 218 12.06 17.38 21.81
C GLU A 218 13.36 16.60 22.10
N GLY A 219 14.52 17.15 21.72
CA GLY A 219 15.84 16.52 21.90
C GLY A 219 16.17 15.44 20.88
N ILE A 220 15.27 15.14 19.94
CA ILE A 220 15.49 14.18 18.85
C ILE A 220 15.89 14.94 17.58
N LEU A 221 17.01 14.53 16.97
CA LEU A 221 17.42 15.04 15.67
C LEU A 221 16.48 14.48 14.59
N ARG A 222 15.78 15.37 13.88
CA ARG A 222 14.90 15.04 12.76
C ARG A 222 15.42 15.70 11.50
N ARG A 223 15.31 15.00 10.37
CA ARG A 223 15.63 15.55 9.06
C ARG A 223 14.33 16.03 8.42
N GLU A 224 14.21 17.33 8.24
CA GLU A 224 13.04 17.98 7.66
C GLU A 224 13.33 18.49 6.25
N ARG A 225 12.29 18.64 5.45
CA ARG A 225 12.35 19.17 4.10
C ARG A 225 11.00 19.80 3.76
N ASP A 226 11.05 21.02 3.26
CA ASP A 226 9.87 21.71 2.75
C ASP A 226 9.69 21.35 1.27
N ILE A 227 8.44 21.10 0.87
CA ILE A 227 8.06 20.73 -0.50
C ILE A 227 6.97 21.70 -0.96
N ILE A 228 7.16 22.29 -2.14
CA ILE A 228 6.18 23.18 -2.76
C ILE A 228 5.33 22.36 -3.73
N ILE A 229 4.03 22.29 -3.46
CA ILE A 229 3.06 21.54 -4.23
C ILE A 229 2.01 22.51 -4.77
N VAL A 230 1.70 22.42 -6.05
CA VAL A 230 0.65 23.21 -6.71
C VAL A 230 -0.48 22.31 -7.21
N ASP A 231 -1.68 22.86 -7.32
CA ASP A 231 -2.83 22.16 -7.89
C ASP A 231 -2.61 21.88 -9.39
N GLN A 232 -3.26 20.86 -9.93
CA GLN A 232 -3.16 20.46 -11.35
C GLN A 232 -3.96 21.36 -12.30
N GLY A 233 -4.88 22.18 -11.77
CA GLY A 233 -5.71 23.11 -12.54
C GLY A 233 -6.99 22.48 -13.09
#